data_AF-E2BIT1-F1
#
_entry.id   AF-E2BIT1-F1
#
_cell.length_a   1.000
_cell.length_b   1.000
_cell.length_c   1.000
_cell.angle_alpha   90.00
_cell.angle_beta   90.00
_cell.angle_gamma   90.00
#
_symmetry.space_group_name_H-M   'P 1'
#
loop_
_entity.id
_entity.type
_entity.pdbx_description
1 polymer ?
#
loop_
_entity_poly.entity_id
_entity_poly.type
_entity_poly.pdbx_seq_one_letter_code
_entity_poly.pdbx_strand_id
1 'polypeptide(L)'
;MANPPHYIAHRKSWNSWNTSNIKDGNRPSETAVEDLFIRYFMKGTWHNLFASEVIIKRQHNIIRIAGIITRTIAPTKIYFLTGYTEEFLSFWLQCPIKLELVSTNSHKDVIFKYI
;
A
#
# COMPACT_ATOMS: atom_id res chain seq x y z
N MET A 1 -9.89 -11.22 6.65
CA MET A 1 -10.61 -9.96 6.37
C MET A 1 -12.07 -10.13 6.81
N ALA A 2 -12.59 -9.25 7.68
CA ALA A 2 -13.85 -9.51 8.41
C ALA A 2 -15.16 -9.18 7.66
N ASN A 3 -15.07 -8.41 6.58
CA ASN A 3 -16.21 -7.88 5.83
C ASN A 3 -16.16 -8.37 4.37
N PRO A 4 -17.23 -8.97 3.83
CA PRO A 4 -17.32 -9.40 2.43
C PRO A 4 -17.34 -8.23 1.42
N PRO A 5 -17.15 -8.51 0.11
CA PRO A 5 -17.03 -7.48 -0.93
C PRO A 5 -18.24 -6.55 -1.09
N HIS A 6 -19.46 -7.02 -0.87
CA HIS A 6 -20.67 -6.20 -0.98
C HIS A 6 -20.77 -5.09 0.09
N TYR A 7 -19.87 -5.06 1.08
CA TYR A 7 -19.77 -3.96 2.04
C TYR A 7 -18.75 -2.87 1.65
N ILE A 8 -18.15 -2.95 0.46
CA ILE A 8 -17.37 -1.83 -0.10
C ILE A 8 -18.31 -0.61 -0.25
N ALA A 9 -17.82 0.57 0.12
CA ALA A 9 -18.56 1.83 0.24
C ALA A 9 -19.61 1.91 1.37
N HIS A 10 -19.81 0.84 2.15
CA HIS A 10 -20.71 0.85 3.33
C HIS A 10 -19.97 0.74 4.66
N ARG A 11 -19.14 -0.31 4.81
CA ARG A 11 -18.32 -0.57 6.03
C ARG A 11 -16.83 -0.58 5.73
N LYS A 12 -16.48 -0.72 4.45
CA LYS A 12 -15.12 -0.71 3.95
C LYS A 12 -14.98 0.38 2.90
N SER A 13 -13.79 0.95 2.83
CA SER A 13 -13.39 1.87 1.77
C SER A 13 -12.54 1.17 0.70
N TRP A 14 -11.93 1.96 -0.18
CA TRP A 14 -11.02 1.50 -1.23
C TRP A 14 -9.56 1.48 -0.76
N ASN A 15 -8.81 0.48 -1.25
CA ASN A 15 -7.38 0.32 -0.97
C ASN A 15 -6.48 1.10 -1.94
N SER A 16 -7.05 1.65 -3.01
CA SER A 16 -6.38 2.57 -3.91
C SER A 16 -7.26 3.79 -4.12
N TRP A 17 -6.67 4.97 -4.01
CA TRP A 17 -7.33 6.25 -4.22
C TRP A 17 -6.63 7.00 -5.35
N ASN A 18 -7.37 7.25 -6.42
CA ASN A 18 -6.91 7.96 -7.62
C ASN A 18 -8.11 8.61 -8.34
N THR A 19 -7.81 9.39 -9.38
CA THR A 19 -8.80 10.07 -10.23
C THR A 19 -9.05 9.35 -11.54
N SER A 20 -8.61 8.10 -11.71
CA SER A 20 -8.61 7.43 -13.01
C SER A 20 -9.96 6.81 -13.36
N ASN A 21 -10.72 6.36 -12.35
CA ASN A 21 -12.04 5.72 -12.53
C ASN A 21 -13.23 6.67 -12.36
N ILE A 22 -12.99 7.97 -12.24
CA ILE A 22 -14.08 8.96 -12.29
C ILE A 22 -14.60 9.08 -13.74
N LYS A 23 -15.77 9.68 -13.91
CA LYS A 23 -16.27 10.00 -15.25
C LYS A 23 -15.24 10.87 -15.98
N ASP A 24 -14.84 10.45 -17.17
CA ASP A 24 -13.80 11.11 -17.98
C ASP A 24 -12.39 11.12 -17.32
N GLY A 25 -12.15 10.17 -16.40
CA GLY A 25 -10.86 9.96 -15.75
C GLY A 25 -9.78 9.45 -16.70
N ASN A 26 -8.53 9.78 -16.40
CA ASN A 26 -7.42 9.49 -17.29
C ASN A 26 -6.77 8.13 -16.98
N ARG A 27 -6.36 7.39 -18.02
CA ARG A 27 -5.51 6.17 -17.94
C ARG A 27 -5.95 5.14 -16.86
N PRO A 28 -7.22 4.68 -16.85
CA PRO A 28 -7.70 3.73 -15.84
C PRO A 28 -7.00 2.37 -15.88
N SER A 29 -6.73 1.85 -17.08
CA SER A 29 -6.05 0.56 -17.29
C SER A 29 -4.60 0.59 -16.79
N GLU A 30 -3.84 1.62 -17.16
CA GLU A 30 -2.43 1.77 -16.80
C GLU A 30 -2.28 1.96 -15.28
N THR A 31 -3.14 2.79 -14.68
CA THR A 31 -3.16 2.98 -13.22
C THR A 31 -3.41 1.66 -12.48
N ALA A 32 -4.31 0.82 -12.99
CA ALA A 32 -4.60 -0.48 -12.38
C ALA A 32 -3.41 -1.46 -12.48
N VAL A 33 -2.69 -1.47 -13.60
CA VAL A 33 -1.48 -2.30 -13.79
C VAL A 33 -0.35 -1.84 -12.86
N GLU A 34 -0.13 -0.54 -12.76
CA GLU A 34 0.86 0.04 -11.85
C GLU A 34 0.54 -0.28 -10.39
N ASP A 35 -0.74 -0.16 -9.98
CA ASP A 35 -1.17 -0.49 -8.62
C ASP A 35 -1.00 -1.98 -8.30
N LEU A 36 -1.25 -2.88 -9.26
CA LEU A 36 -0.99 -4.31 -9.12
C LEU A 36 0.50 -4.59 -8.97
N PHE A 37 1.33 -3.95 -9.80
CA PHE A 37 2.79 -4.07 -9.73
C PHE A 37 3.32 -3.63 -8.36
N ILE A 38 2.90 -2.45 -7.87
CA ILE A 38 3.27 -1.95 -6.54
C ILE A 38 2.89 -2.98 -5.46
N ARG A 39 1.71 -3.58 -5.51
CA ARG A 39 1.27 -4.59 -4.53
C ARG A 39 2.15 -5.84 -4.54
N TYR A 40 2.50 -6.35 -5.72
CA TYR A 40 3.39 -7.51 -5.84
C TYR A 40 4.80 -7.19 -5.38
N PHE A 41 5.34 -6.04 -5.78
CA PHE A 41 6.64 -5.55 -5.34
C PHE A 41 6.70 -5.43 -3.82
N MET A 42 5.70 -4.77 -3.21
CA MET A 42 5.64 -4.62 -1.76
C MET A 42 5.54 -5.97 -1.05
N LYS A 43 4.73 -6.90 -1.55
CA LYS A 43 4.60 -8.25 -0.97
C LYS A 43 5.92 -9.05 -1.05
N GLY A 44 6.69 -8.89 -2.13
CA GLY A 44 7.98 -9.54 -2.31
C GLY A 44 9.08 -8.92 -1.44
N THR A 45 9.25 -7.60 -1.52
CA THR A 45 10.31 -6.86 -0.83
C THR A 45 10.09 -6.81 0.67
N TRP A 46 8.85 -6.59 1.13
CA TRP A 46 8.48 -6.50 2.54
C TRP A 46 7.91 -7.83 3.05
N HIS A 47 8.70 -8.89 2.89
CA HIS A 47 8.26 -10.25 3.14
C HIS A 47 7.79 -10.48 4.59
N ASN A 48 6.51 -10.81 4.75
CA ASN A 48 5.86 -11.08 6.04
C ASN A 48 6.01 -9.94 7.09
N LEU A 49 6.17 -8.70 6.63
CA LEU A 49 6.26 -7.52 7.50
C LEU A 49 4.94 -6.75 7.59
N PHE A 50 4.12 -6.78 6.54
CA PHE A 50 2.84 -6.07 6.52
C PHE A 50 1.79 -6.80 7.35
N ALA A 51 1.25 -6.11 8.34
CA ALA A 51 0.11 -6.58 9.15
C ALA A 51 -1.24 -6.23 8.51
N SER A 52 -1.27 -5.26 7.60
CA SER A 52 -2.46 -4.82 6.86
C SER A 52 -2.27 -4.98 5.35
N GLU A 53 -3.34 -4.77 4.59
CA GLU A 53 -3.22 -4.56 3.15
C GLU A 53 -2.48 -3.25 2.85
N VAL A 54 -1.82 -3.20 1.70
CA VAL A 54 -1.14 -1.99 1.20
C VAL A 54 -2.18 -1.01 0.68
N ILE A 55 -2.13 0.23 1.16
CA ILE A 55 -2.98 1.33 0.73
C ILE A 55 -2.19 2.23 -0.21
N ILE A 56 -2.72 2.51 -1.39
CA ILE A 56 -2.09 3.36 -2.40
C ILE A 56 -2.90 4.65 -2.49
N LYS A 57 -2.24 5.80 -2.36
CA LYS A 57 -2.87 7.11 -2.53
C LYS A 57 -2.11 7.86 -3.62
N ARG A 58 -2.80 8.25 -4.68
CA ARG A 58 -2.24 9.07 -5.76
C ARG A 58 -2.74 10.49 -5.60
N GLN A 59 -1.81 11.42 -5.36
CA GLN A 59 -2.09 12.84 -5.25
C GLN A 59 -1.25 13.58 -6.28
N HIS A 60 -1.90 14.01 -7.37
CA HIS A 60 -1.20 14.56 -8.52
C HIS A 60 -0.11 13.57 -9.00
N ASN A 61 1.15 14.01 -9.14
CA ASN A 61 2.28 13.17 -9.55
C ASN A 61 2.92 12.36 -8.41
N ILE A 62 2.45 12.51 -7.16
CA ILE A 62 3.03 11.79 -6.01
C ILE A 62 2.22 10.53 -5.72
N ILE A 63 2.91 9.40 -5.59
CA ILE A 63 2.32 8.14 -5.11
C ILE A 63 2.76 7.92 -3.66
N ARG A 64 1.80 7.90 -2.75
CA ARG A 64 2.00 7.56 -1.33
C ARG A 64 1.58 6.12 -1.09
N ILE A 65 2.51 5.29 -0.64
CA ILE A 65 2.30 3.90 -0.29
C ILE A 65 2.21 3.82 1.23
N ALA A 66 1.04 3.47 1.75
CA ALA A 66 0.77 3.43 3.18
C ALA A 66 0.45 2.02 3.65
N GLY A 67 0.80 1.72 4.91
CA GLY A 67 0.31 0.52 5.57
C GLY A 67 0.93 0.28 6.94
N ILE A 68 0.45 -0.78 7.60
CA ILE A 68 0.85 -1.15 8.95
C ILE A 68 1.86 -2.28 8.87
N ILE A 69 3.01 -2.09 9.52
CA ILE A 69 4.10 -3.08 9.58
C ILE A 69 4.30 -3.60 11.00
N THR A 70 4.77 -4.84 11.13
CA THR A 70 5.21 -5.41 12.40
C THR A 70 6.69 -5.12 12.69
N ARG A 71 7.03 -4.92 13.96
CA ARG A 71 8.41 -4.69 14.42
C ARG A 71 9.23 -5.98 14.56
N THR A 72 9.25 -6.84 13.55
CA THR A 72 9.98 -8.13 13.57
C THR A 72 11.45 -7.98 13.19
N ILE A 73 11.81 -6.94 12.44
CA ILE A 73 13.17 -6.66 11.99
C ILE A 73 13.74 -5.39 12.63
N ALA A 74 15.07 -5.28 12.64
CA ALA A 74 15.76 -4.11 13.16
C ALA A 74 15.37 -2.82 12.40
N PRO A 75 15.23 -1.66 13.09
CA PRO A 75 14.86 -0.39 12.47
C PRO A 75 15.76 0.02 11.31
N THR A 76 17.06 -0.27 11.39
CA THR A 76 18.04 0.02 10.32
C THR A 76 17.68 -0.64 9.00
N LYS A 77 17.21 -1.90 9.02
CA LYS A 77 16.73 -2.62 7.83
C LYS A 77 15.43 -2.01 7.30
N ILE A 78 14.53 -1.55 8.18
CA ILE A 78 13.30 -0.87 7.77
C ILE A 78 13.62 0.43 7.03
N TYR A 79 14.52 1.25 7.57
CA TYR A 79 14.93 2.50 6.90
C TYR A 79 15.64 2.21 5.57
N PHE A 80 16.49 1.18 5.50
CA PHE A 80 17.09 0.74 4.25
C PHE A 80 16.03 0.33 3.21
N LEU A 81 15.08 -0.54 3.58
CA LEU A 81 14.00 -0.97 2.69
C LEU A 81 13.10 0.19 2.27
N THR A 82 12.92 1.17 3.15
CA THR A 82 12.15 2.39 2.85
C THR A 82 12.84 3.19 1.75
N GLY A 83 14.14 3.51 1.91
CA GLY A 83 14.90 4.23 0.89
C GLY A 83 15.02 3.43 -0.41
N TYR A 84 15.30 2.13 -0.34
CA TYR A 84 15.33 1.25 -1.51
C TYR A 84 14.02 1.27 -2.29
N THR A 85 12.89 1.18 -1.59
CA THR A 85 11.56 1.16 -2.23
C THR A 85 11.20 2.52 -2.83
N GLU A 86 11.45 3.62 -2.10
CA GLU A 86 11.20 4.98 -2.58
C GLU A 86 12.00 5.26 -3.86
N GLU A 87 13.31 4.97 -3.86
CA GLU A 87 14.18 5.20 -5.02
C GLU A 87 13.85 4.28 -6.20
N PHE A 88 13.77 2.96 -5.98
CA PHE A 88 13.54 2.01 -7.06
C PHE A 88 12.23 2.28 -7.81
N LEU A 89 11.13 2.45 -7.06
CA LEU A 89 9.85 2.71 -7.68
C LEU A 89 9.80 4.11 -8.30
N SER A 90 10.53 5.10 -7.74
CA SER A 90 10.60 6.45 -8.31
C SER A 90 11.26 6.43 -9.70
N PHE A 91 12.37 5.70 -9.83
CA PHE A 91 13.01 5.48 -11.13
C PHE A 91 12.15 4.65 -12.10
N TRP A 92 11.39 3.67 -11.61
CA TRP A 92 10.56 2.83 -12.49
C TRP A 92 9.32 3.57 -13.00
N LEU A 93 8.59 4.23 -12.11
CA LEU A 93 7.32 4.92 -12.43
C LEU A 93 7.52 6.37 -12.86
N GLN A 94 8.75 6.88 -12.84
CA GLN A 94 9.11 8.26 -13.21
C GLN A 94 8.32 9.31 -12.42
N CYS A 95 8.06 9.02 -11.15
CA CYS A 95 7.26 9.86 -10.28
C CYS A 95 7.76 9.80 -8.83
N PRO A 96 7.65 10.87 -8.04
CA PRO A 96 8.04 10.87 -6.64
C PRO A 96 7.18 9.91 -5.81
N ILE A 97 7.84 9.07 -5.01
CA ILE A 97 7.19 8.07 -4.16
C ILE A 97 7.51 8.30 -2.71
N LYS A 98 6.48 8.16 -1.87
CA LYS A 98 6.60 8.30 -0.42
C LYS A 98 6.01 7.10 0.30
N LEU A 99 6.79 6.50 1.20
CA LEU A 99 6.34 5.44 2.08
C LEU A 99 5.85 5.99 3.42
N GLU A 100 4.60 5.69 3.75
CA GLU A 100 3.92 6.09 4.99
C GLU A 100 3.67 4.84 5.85
N LEU A 101 4.64 4.48 6.68
CA LEU A 101 4.60 3.26 7.48
C LEU A 101 4.23 3.55 8.94
N VAL A 102 3.30 2.76 9.48
CA VAL A 102 2.97 2.75 10.90
C VAL A 102 3.36 1.40 11.49
N SER A 103 4.05 1.42 12.63
CA SER A 103 4.55 0.18 13.24
C SER A 103 3.64 -0.31 14.38
N THR A 104 3.38 -1.61 14.41
CA THR A 104 2.67 -2.32 15.48
C THR A 104 3.56 -3.39 16.12
N ASN A 105 3.26 -3.79 17.35
CA ASN A 105 4.06 -4.78 18.07
C ASN A 105 3.76 -6.20 17.59
N SER A 106 2.49 -6.54 17.35
CA SER A 106 2.07 -7.87 16.91
C SER A 106 1.01 -7.81 15.82
N HIS A 107 0.93 -8.87 15.00
CA HIS A 107 -0.21 -9.08 14.09
C HIS A 107 -1.54 -9.18 14.83
N LYS A 108 -1.51 -9.56 16.12
CA LYS A 108 -2.72 -9.66 16.95
C LYS A 108 -3.40 -8.31 17.15
N ASP A 109 -2.65 -7.22 17.11
CA ASP A 109 -3.16 -5.86 17.35
C ASP A 109 -4.09 -5.39 16.23
N VAL A 110 -4.02 -6.02 15.05
CA VAL A 110 -4.85 -5.70 13.87
C VAL A 110 -6.06 -6.64 13.75
N ILE A 111 -6.24 -7.58 14.69
CA ILE A 111 -7.36 -8.52 14.66
C ILE A 111 -8.63 -7.82 15.11
N PHE A 112 -9.63 -7.76 14.22
CA PHE A 112 -10.94 -7.21 14.54
C PHE A 112 -11.90 -8.25 15.16
N LYS A 113 -11.90 -9.50 14.68
CA LYS A 113 -12.75 -10.57 15.17
C LYS A 113 -12.11 -11.95 14.96
N TYR A 114 -12.39 -12.88 15.86
CA TYR A 114 -12.12 -14.30 15.71
C TYR A 114 -13.37 -14.96 15.13
N ILE A 115 -13.22 -15.76 14.07
CA ILE A 115 -14.29 -16.51 13.39
C ILE A 115 -14.00 -17.99 13.57
#